data_AF-A0A6N6KZ10-F1
#
_entry.id   AF-A0A6N6KZ10-F1
#
_cell.length_a   1.000
_cell.length_b   1.000
_cell.length_c   1.000
_cell.angle_alpha   90.00
_cell.angle_beta   90.00
_cell.angle_gamma   90.00
#
_symmetry.space_group_name_H-M   'P 1'
#
loop_
_entity.id
_entity.type
_entity.pdbx_description
1 polymer ?
#
loop_
_entity_poly.entity_id
_entity_poly.type
_entity_poly.pdbx_seq_one_letter_code
_entity_poly.pdbx_strand_id
1 'polypeptide(L)'
;MPVNQRFMKFQPTDAREIISVKVSVMSLLAFAPALILAILDLIRDAITFPMMGVSGIGYSTLFLLISLAGLLILTSNQFANFISMLLLRSNMNFFVPSRIVVVASVISLATLIMAWGALWFSDLRIMWISYGLILIWWTYIGLLSVAWIFNKAEKVNLLVFFSFVILAVLFSGFVVASGFQQLNQIQQSKMITATLQDPLEIWRTKANVILSQSPEPTIENLIIAPHEDQVFLQSVLDIIFPSGIDNLEDEEIAIAVMQYVTTTLELKSNQGNATKILQDGYAICGGMSVSFTSLLQLANLPTRYIGLFGLPYQGSHAVAEVYYDDKWHMFDPTFGLFYYSSAEYDQSGEIASLEELASSMDGWHLFKVVDEPWGGSYVSNMPIVPVEDDYLLDFHSFDFVSAHKKIFVNGFPFSYGQAQIMSFPLEIDFTSMSHNSSLFAVGIVDKSNNDIARLTADTNVAGKVGNYYLGGGGNTMEMLDTLIITTESPGYIKITYYGIDGEQPPLALFPLKAVQIVETNQNNSTAEFWIRTSSTQAILQLFSSTGEIFWIDAIEAEWLGEEPDFINNLQGSR
;
A
#
# COMPACT_ATOMS: atom_id res chain seq x y z
N MET A 1 -2.96 57.51 -76.62
CA MET A 1 -2.60 58.89 -76.21
C MET A 1 -3.66 59.84 -76.75
N PRO A 2 -4.03 60.93 -76.02
CA PRO A 2 -4.05 61.08 -74.56
C PRO A 2 -5.27 60.28 -74.00
N VAL A 3 -6.28 60.71 -73.23
CA VAL A 3 -6.63 61.97 -72.51
C VAL A 3 -7.38 61.64 -71.20
N ASN A 4 -7.29 62.55 -70.23
CA ASN A 4 -7.97 62.65 -68.92
C ASN A 4 -9.39 62.05 -68.77
N GLN A 5 -9.63 61.40 -67.62
CA GLN A 5 -10.91 61.48 -66.89
C GLN A 5 -10.69 62.14 -65.51
N ARG A 6 -11.76 62.73 -64.95
CA ARG A 6 -11.73 63.44 -63.66
C ARG A 6 -12.32 62.57 -62.53
N PHE A 7 -11.72 62.73 -61.35
CA PHE A 7 -12.28 62.53 -60.00
C PHE A 7 -13.76 62.09 -59.86
N MET A 8 -13.96 61.01 -59.10
CA MET A 8 -14.95 61.03 -58.01
C MET A 8 -14.25 60.72 -56.69
N LYS A 9 -14.84 61.17 -55.57
CA LYS A 9 -14.32 60.96 -54.22
C LYS A 9 -14.69 59.56 -53.71
N PHE A 10 -13.82 58.97 -52.90
CA PHE A 10 -14.21 58.01 -51.87
C PHE A 10 -13.89 58.58 -50.48
N GLN A 11 -14.72 58.23 -49.50
CA GLN A 11 -14.52 58.51 -48.07
C GLN A 11 -13.92 57.27 -47.38
N PRO A 12 -13.27 57.43 -46.20
CA PRO A 12 -12.46 56.36 -45.62
C PRO A 12 -13.30 55.32 -44.85
N THR A 13 -12.86 54.06 -44.90
CA THR A 13 -13.37 52.97 -44.06
C THR A 13 -12.23 52.28 -43.31
N ASP A 14 -12.30 52.38 -41.98
CA ASP A 14 -11.81 51.45 -40.96
C ASP A 14 -10.38 50.88 -41.02
N ALA A 15 -9.45 51.62 -40.43
CA ALA A 15 -8.19 51.09 -39.89
C ALA A 15 -8.37 50.19 -38.62
N ARG A 16 -9.60 49.75 -38.29
CA ARG A 16 -9.94 49.07 -37.03
C ARG A 16 -9.70 47.55 -37.06
N GLU A 17 -9.93 46.87 -38.19
CA GLU A 17 -9.78 45.41 -38.28
C GLU A 17 -8.32 44.95 -38.11
N ILE A 18 -7.36 45.70 -38.64
CA ILE A 18 -5.92 45.35 -38.56
C ILE A 18 -5.41 45.38 -37.09
N ILE A 19 -6.05 46.18 -36.22
CA ILE A 19 -5.69 46.28 -34.81
C ILE A 19 -6.23 45.10 -34.01
N SER A 20 -7.48 44.67 -34.23
CA SER A 20 -8.09 43.56 -33.46
C SER A 20 -7.38 42.22 -33.70
N VAL A 21 -6.96 41.95 -34.94
CA VAL A 21 -6.22 40.73 -35.29
C VAL A 21 -4.85 40.69 -34.61
N LYS A 22 -4.12 41.82 -34.57
CA LYS A 22 -2.82 41.89 -33.86
C LYS A 22 -2.94 41.69 -32.36
N VAL A 23 -3.95 42.27 -31.72
CA VAL A 23 -4.21 42.06 -30.27
C VAL A 23 -4.50 40.58 -29.99
N SER A 24 -5.37 39.95 -30.80
CA SER A 24 -5.76 38.54 -30.61
C SER A 24 -4.57 37.57 -30.69
N VAL A 25 -3.65 37.77 -31.63
CA VAL A 25 -2.44 36.93 -31.74
C VAL A 25 -1.49 37.15 -30.57
N MET A 26 -1.32 38.38 -30.09
CA MET A 26 -0.49 38.65 -28.90
C MET A 26 -1.09 38.09 -27.62
N SER A 27 -2.42 38.08 -27.46
CA SER A 27 -3.08 37.41 -26.34
C SER A 27 -2.83 35.89 -26.34
N LEU A 28 -2.85 35.24 -27.51
CA LEU A 28 -2.59 33.81 -27.61
C LEU A 28 -1.13 33.47 -27.26
N LEU A 29 -0.19 34.29 -27.74
CA LEU A 29 1.24 34.14 -27.45
C LEU A 29 1.60 34.42 -25.98
N ALA A 30 0.81 35.24 -25.27
CA ALA A 30 1.03 35.53 -23.85
C ALA A 30 0.66 34.35 -22.92
N PHE A 31 -0.28 33.49 -23.31
CA PHE A 31 -0.69 32.32 -22.52
C PHE A 31 0.14 31.05 -22.79
N ALA A 32 0.76 30.94 -23.97
CA ALA A 32 1.55 29.77 -24.34
C ALA A 32 2.67 29.41 -23.34
N PRO A 33 3.47 30.36 -22.79
CA PRO A 33 4.51 30.03 -21.81
C PRO A 33 3.98 29.41 -20.52
N ALA A 34 2.86 29.92 -20.00
CA ALA A 34 2.25 29.40 -18.77
C ALA A 34 1.68 27.99 -18.97
N LEU A 35 1.08 27.72 -20.13
CA LEU A 35 0.60 26.37 -20.47
C LEU A 35 1.77 25.38 -20.68
N ILE A 36 2.87 25.83 -21.30
CA ILE A 36 4.07 25.00 -21.49
C ILE A 36 4.73 24.67 -20.14
N LEU A 37 4.84 25.65 -19.23
CA LEU A 37 5.38 25.40 -17.88
C LEU A 37 4.51 24.41 -17.10
N ALA A 38 3.18 24.59 -17.08
CA ALA A 38 2.27 23.65 -16.40
C ALA A 38 2.34 22.21 -16.97
N ILE A 39 2.62 22.05 -18.27
CA ILE A 39 2.84 20.74 -18.89
C ILE A 39 4.22 20.17 -18.52
N LEU A 40 5.27 21.01 -18.44
CA LEU A 40 6.61 20.58 -18.06
C LEU A 40 6.72 20.18 -16.59
N ASP A 41 6.05 20.90 -15.68
CA ASP A 41 5.97 20.50 -14.27
C ASP A 41 5.18 19.18 -14.12
N LEU A 42 4.05 19.01 -14.81
CA LEU A 42 3.30 17.74 -14.82
C LEU A 42 4.15 16.55 -15.32
N ILE A 43 4.98 16.77 -16.36
CA ILE A 43 5.91 15.75 -16.88
C ILE A 43 7.05 15.48 -15.90
N ARG A 44 7.58 16.53 -15.25
CA ARG A 44 8.63 16.41 -14.22
C ARG A 44 8.14 15.60 -13.02
N ASP A 45 6.96 15.91 -12.49
CA ASP A 45 6.39 15.21 -11.34
C ASP A 45 6.16 13.73 -11.66
N ALA A 46 5.60 13.43 -12.84
CA ALA A 46 5.39 12.06 -13.33
C ALA A 46 6.68 11.27 -13.62
N ILE A 47 7.81 11.94 -13.89
CA ILE A 47 9.12 11.31 -14.09
C ILE A 47 9.87 11.12 -12.76
N THR A 48 9.67 12.02 -11.78
CA THR A 48 10.48 12.05 -10.55
C THR A 48 9.94 11.12 -9.45
N PHE A 49 8.63 10.85 -9.41
CA PHE A 49 8.01 10.01 -8.37
C PHE A 49 7.02 8.97 -8.93
N PRO A 50 7.47 7.72 -9.20
CA PRO A 50 6.59 6.64 -9.66
C PRO A 50 5.61 6.09 -8.61
N MET A 51 5.77 6.44 -7.32
CA MET A 51 5.05 5.83 -6.19
C MET A 51 4.19 6.84 -5.41
N MET A 52 3.28 7.56 -6.08
CA MET A 52 2.28 8.37 -5.38
C MET A 52 0.84 7.91 -5.65
N GLY A 53 0.06 7.81 -4.58
CA GLY A 53 -1.38 7.62 -4.63
C GLY A 53 -2.12 8.82 -5.22
N VAL A 54 -3.41 8.63 -5.49
CA VAL A 54 -4.25 9.48 -6.37
C VAL A 54 -4.38 10.97 -5.93
N SER A 55 -4.01 11.32 -4.70
CA SER A 55 -4.23 12.65 -4.10
C SER A 55 -3.46 13.80 -4.77
N GLY A 56 -2.20 13.59 -5.19
CA GLY A 56 -1.34 14.67 -5.71
C GLY A 56 -1.78 15.28 -7.04
N ILE A 57 -2.42 14.49 -7.89
CA ILE A 57 -2.73 14.83 -9.31
C ILE A 57 -3.87 15.87 -9.42
N GLY A 58 -4.61 16.12 -8.35
CA GLY A 58 -5.86 16.92 -8.37
C GLY A 58 -5.70 18.37 -8.82
N TYR A 59 -4.75 19.12 -8.24
CA TYR A 59 -4.68 20.58 -8.41
C TYR A 59 -4.17 21.01 -9.79
N SER A 60 -3.11 20.36 -10.30
CA SER A 60 -2.57 20.61 -11.64
C SER A 60 -3.58 20.24 -12.74
N THR A 61 -4.28 19.11 -12.57
CA THR A 61 -5.36 18.67 -13.48
C THR A 61 -6.55 19.65 -13.45
N LEU A 62 -6.96 20.13 -12.27
CA LEU A 62 -8.03 21.12 -12.14
C LEU A 62 -7.67 22.45 -12.83
N PHE A 63 -6.43 22.92 -12.67
CA PHE A 63 -5.94 24.14 -13.31
C PHE A 63 -5.88 24.00 -14.85
N LEU A 64 -5.48 22.83 -15.35
CA LEU A 64 -5.50 22.50 -16.78
C LEU A 64 -6.93 22.48 -17.33
N LEU A 65 -7.88 21.88 -16.63
CA LEU A 65 -9.29 21.82 -17.02
C LEU A 65 -9.97 23.20 -17.02
N ILE A 66 -9.70 24.05 -16.02
CA ILE A 66 -10.17 25.43 -15.98
C ILE A 66 -9.59 26.24 -17.15
N SER A 67 -8.31 26.04 -17.47
CA SER A 67 -7.63 26.69 -18.61
C SER A 67 -8.23 26.25 -19.95
N LEU A 68 -8.51 24.95 -20.13
CA LEU A 68 -9.21 24.39 -21.29
C LEU A 68 -10.64 24.91 -21.42
N ALA A 69 -11.37 25.02 -20.31
CA ALA A 69 -12.72 25.59 -20.30
C ALA A 69 -12.72 27.08 -20.72
N GLY A 70 -11.76 27.87 -20.22
CA GLY A 70 -11.55 29.26 -20.66
C GLY A 70 -11.24 29.35 -22.16
N LEU A 71 -10.37 28.48 -22.67
CA LEU A 71 -10.04 28.41 -24.09
C LEU A 71 -11.24 28.00 -24.96
N LEU A 72 -12.09 27.07 -24.48
CA LEU A 72 -13.34 26.68 -25.14
C LEU A 72 -14.39 27.80 -25.15
N ILE A 73 -14.49 28.59 -24.09
CA ILE A 73 -15.39 29.77 -24.04
C ILE A 73 -14.90 30.88 -24.98
N LEU A 74 -13.58 31.10 -25.07
CA LEU A 74 -13.01 32.07 -26.02
C LEU A 74 -13.19 31.62 -27.48
N THR A 75 -12.87 30.36 -27.79
CA THR A 75 -12.96 29.82 -29.16
C THR A 75 -14.41 29.64 -29.63
N SER A 76 -15.35 29.26 -28.77
CA SER A 76 -16.77 29.18 -29.15
C SER A 76 -17.39 30.54 -29.49
N ASN A 77 -17.00 31.62 -28.79
CA ASN A 77 -17.41 32.98 -29.16
C ASN A 77 -16.79 33.41 -30.51
N GLN A 78 -15.51 33.11 -30.75
CA GLN A 78 -14.88 33.36 -32.05
C GLN A 78 -15.56 32.56 -33.18
N PHE A 79 -15.90 31.29 -32.93
CA PHE A 79 -16.59 30.43 -33.89
C PHE A 79 -18.03 30.90 -34.18
N ALA A 80 -18.77 31.34 -33.16
CA ALA A 80 -20.10 31.94 -33.35
C ALA A 80 -20.05 33.22 -34.21
N ASN A 81 -19.03 34.06 -34.02
CA ASN A 81 -18.79 35.23 -34.87
C ASN A 81 -18.42 34.84 -36.31
N PHE A 82 -17.54 33.83 -36.49
CA PHE A 82 -17.14 33.32 -37.80
C PHE A 82 -18.32 32.71 -38.59
N ILE A 83 -19.15 31.89 -37.93
CA ILE A 83 -20.38 31.35 -38.53
C ILE A 83 -21.37 32.47 -38.87
N SER A 84 -21.53 33.48 -38.00
CA SER A 84 -22.35 34.66 -38.29
C SER A 84 -21.86 35.42 -39.53
N MET A 85 -20.54 35.57 -39.69
CA MET A 85 -19.93 36.22 -40.86
C MET A 85 -20.11 35.39 -42.15
N LEU A 86 -20.06 34.06 -42.07
CA LEU A 86 -20.34 33.16 -43.19
C LEU A 86 -21.82 33.19 -43.60
N LEU A 87 -22.75 33.20 -42.65
CA LEU A 87 -24.19 33.30 -42.91
C LEU A 87 -24.59 34.66 -43.50
N LEU A 88 -23.95 35.75 -43.05
CA LEU A 88 -24.10 37.08 -43.67
C LEU A 88 -23.64 37.12 -45.14
N ARG A 89 -22.72 36.24 -45.55
CA ARG A 89 -22.31 36.09 -46.97
C ARG A 89 -23.23 35.19 -47.81
N SER A 90 -24.09 34.36 -47.19
CA SER A 90 -24.93 33.40 -47.91
C SER A 90 -26.40 33.83 -48.06
N ASN A 91 -26.78 35.02 -47.58
CA ASN A 91 -28.16 35.53 -47.56
C ASN A 91 -29.18 34.63 -46.82
N MET A 92 -28.72 33.67 -46.01
CA MET A 92 -29.61 32.80 -45.23
C MET A 92 -29.85 33.39 -43.83
N ASN A 93 -31.07 33.91 -43.61
CA ASN A 93 -31.52 34.45 -42.32
C ASN A 93 -31.78 33.35 -41.28
N PHE A 94 -30.70 32.70 -40.79
CA PHE A 94 -30.75 31.78 -39.66
C PHE A 94 -30.00 32.37 -38.45
N PHE A 95 -30.70 33.20 -37.68
CA PHE A 95 -30.13 33.90 -36.52
C PHE A 95 -30.12 32.99 -35.29
N VAL A 96 -29.05 32.20 -35.11
CA VAL A 96 -28.78 31.50 -33.84
C VAL A 96 -28.32 32.54 -32.81
N PRO A 97 -29.09 32.83 -31.75
CA PRO A 97 -28.67 33.82 -30.75
C PRO A 97 -27.44 33.31 -30.01
N SER A 98 -26.37 34.11 -29.96
CA SER A 98 -25.11 33.77 -29.25
C SER A 98 -25.33 33.33 -27.80
N ARG A 99 -26.39 33.86 -27.15
CA ARG A 99 -26.85 33.44 -25.81
C ARG A 99 -27.15 31.94 -25.69
N ILE A 100 -27.62 31.27 -26.74
CA ILE A 100 -27.90 29.82 -26.70
C ILE A 100 -26.59 29.02 -26.60
N VAL A 101 -25.57 29.41 -27.38
CA VAL A 101 -24.25 28.76 -27.34
C VAL A 101 -23.61 28.96 -25.95
N VAL A 102 -23.63 30.20 -25.44
CA VAL A 102 -23.09 30.51 -24.10
C VAL A 102 -23.83 29.73 -23.00
N VAL A 103 -25.16 29.65 -23.03
CA VAL A 103 -25.94 28.86 -22.05
C VAL A 103 -25.61 27.37 -22.13
N ALA A 104 -25.50 26.80 -23.34
CA ALA A 104 -25.11 25.40 -23.51
C ALA A 104 -23.70 25.13 -22.96
N SER A 105 -22.71 25.99 -23.26
CA SER A 105 -21.35 25.85 -22.73
C SER A 105 -21.27 25.97 -21.21
N VAL A 106 -22.05 26.87 -20.60
CA VAL A 106 -22.12 27.01 -19.14
C VAL A 106 -22.78 25.79 -18.49
N ILE A 107 -23.84 25.23 -19.08
CA ILE A 107 -24.50 24.01 -18.59
C ILE A 107 -23.56 22.79 -18.68
N SER A 108 -22.83 22.63 -19.78
CA SER A 108 -21.83 21.57 -19.92
C SER A 108 -20.70 21.71 -18.90
N LEU A 109 -20.19 22.92 -18.67
CA LEU A 109 -19.14 23.18 -17.67
C LEU A 109 -19.63 22.90 -16.24
N ALA A 110 -20.83 23.35 -15.88
CA ALA A 110 -21.44 23.05 -14.58
C ALA A 110 -21.65 21.54 -14.37
N THR A 111 -22.07 20.83 -15.42
CA THR A 111 -22.22 19.36 -15.38
C THR A 111 -20.87 18.66 -15.18
N LEU A 112 -19.81 19.13 -15.84
CA LEU A 112 -18.45 18.59 -15.68
C LEU A 112 -17.92 18.80 -14.25
N ILE A 113 -18.13 20.00 -13.68
CA ILE A 113 -17.74 20.33 -12.30
C ILE A 113 -18.49 19.47 -11.29
N MET A 114 -19.80 19.29 -11.45
CA MET A 114 -20.60 18.44 -10.54
C MET A 114 -20.23 16.95 -10.67
N ALA A 115 -19.95 16.45 -11.87
CA ALA A 115 -19.49 15.08 -12.07
C ALA A 115 -18.09 14.84 -11.47
N TRP A 116 -17.18 15.82 -11.57
CA TRP A 116 -15.86 15.76 -10.95
C TRP A 116 -15.94 15.82 -9.42
N GLY A 117 -16.77 16.71 -8.87
CA GLY A 117 -17.04 16.76 -7.42
C GLY A 117 -17.65 15.47 -6.88
N ALA A 118 -18.52 14.80 -7.66
CA ALA A 118 -19.09 13.51 -7.29
C ALA A 118 -18.04 12.39 -7.16
N LEU A 119 -16.92 12.46 -7.89
CA LEU A 119 -15.79 11.52 -7.80
C LEU A 119 -14.90 11.75 -6.57
N TRP A 120 -15.03 12.88 -5.87
CA TRP A 120 -14.23 13.21 -4.67
C TRP A 120 -14.88 12.77 -3.35
N PHE A 121 -16.15 12.32 -3.36
CA PHE A 121 -16.81 11.84 -2.15
C PHE A 121 -16.55 10.34 -1.93
N SER A 122 -15.83 10.02 -0.86
CA SER A 122 -15.51 8.63 -0.46
C SER A 122 -16.74 7.81 -0.03
N ASP A 123 -17.85 8.46 0.37
CA ASP A 123 -19.13 7.78 0.54
C ASP A 123 -19.92 7.73 -0.77
N LEU A 124 -19.97 6.53 -1.36
CA LEU A 124 -20.76 6.18 -2.55
C LEU A 124 -22.21 6.71 -2.50
N ARG A 125 -22.83 6.83 -1.32
CA ARG A 125 -24.20 7.34 -1.18
C ARG A 125 -24.30 8.82 -1.59
N ILE A 126 -23.29 9.62 -1.27
CA ILE A 126 -23.23 11.05 -1.65
C ILE A 126 -23.04 11.18 -3.17
N MET A 127 -22.17 10.34 -3.76
CA MET A 127 -22.00 10.27 -5.22
C MET A 127 -23.32 9.94 -5.93
N TRP A 128 -24.04 8.89 -5.50
CA TRP A 128 -25.31 8.49 -6.12
C TRP A 128 -26.43 9.51 -5.94
N ILE A 129 -26.54 10.17 -4.77
CA ILE A 129 -27.48 11.28 -4.57
C ILE A 129 -27.16 12.45 -5.51
N SER A 130 -25.87 12.78 -5.67
CA SER A 130 -25.42 13.83 -6.59
C SER A 130 -25.79 13.51 -8.05
N TYR A 131 -25.53 12.29 -8.50
CA TYR A 131 -25.95 11.83 -9.84
C TYR A 131 -27.47 11.88 -10.05
N GLY A 132 -28.26 11.48 -9.06
CA GLY A 132 -29.72 11.59 -9.09
C GLY A 132 -30.21 13.03 -9.26
N LEU A 133 -29.64 13.97 -8.50
CA LEU A 133 -29.96 15.39 -8.60
C LEU A 133 -29.55 15.99 -9.96
N ILE A 134 -28.38 15.62 -10.50
CA ILE A 134 -27.93 16.02 -11.85
C ILE A 134 -28.93 15.53 -12.93
N LEU A 135 -29.38 14.27 -12.85
CA LEU A 135 -30.37 13.69 -13.78
C LEU A 135 -31.73 14.39 -13.72
N ILE A 136 -32.22 14.71 -12.51
CA ILE A 136 -33.46 15.46 -12.30
C ILE A 136 -33.34 16.87 -12.91
N TRP A 137 -32.22 17.55 -12.69
CA TRP A 137 -31.98 18.91 -13.19
C TRP A 137 -31.84 18.95 -14.73
N TRP A 138 -31.13 17.99 -15.32
CA TRP A 138 -31.07 17.81 -16.78
C TRP A 138 -32.43 17.52 -17.39
N THR A 139 -33.23 16.67 -16.76
CA THR A 139 -34.61 16.38 -17.19
C THR A 139 -35.47 17.65 -17.15
N TYR A 140 -35.39 18.43 -16.07
CA TYR A 140 -36.11 19.70 -15.92
C TYR A 140 -35.71 20.73 -16.99
N ILE A 141 -34.42 20.90 -17.27
CA ILE A 141 -33.94 21.80 -18.34
C ILE A 141 -34.37 21.31 -19.72
N GLY A 142 -34.34 20.00 -19.97
CA GLY A 142 -34.88 19.39 -21.19
C GLY A 142 -36.36 19.75 -21.39
N LEU A 143 -37.19 19.56 -20.36
CA LEU A 143 -38.61 19.88 -20.40
C LEU A 143 -38.89 21.38 -20.57
N LEU A 144 -38.14 22.27 -19.90
CA LEU A 144 -38.24 23.72 -20.11
C LEU A 144 -37.85 24.12 -21.55
N SER A 145 -36.78 23.54 -22.09
CA SER A 145 -36.31 23.82 -23.45
C SER A 145 -37.34 23.38 -24.49
N VAL A 146 -37.90 22.18 -24.32
CA VAL A 146 -38.95 21.63 -25.20
C VAL A 146 -40.26 22.41 -25.08
N ALA A 147 -40.66 22.81 -23.86
CA ALA A 147 -41.82 23.69 -23.67
C ALA A 147 -41.64 25.07 -24.31
N TRP A 148 -40.45 25.66 -24.24
CA TRP A 148 -40.14 26.93 -24.90
C TRP A 148 -40.17 26.83 -26.43
N ILE A 149 -39.67 25.72 -26.99
CA ILE A 149 -39.77 25.42 -28.43
C ILE A 149 -41.24 25.27 -28.86
N PHE A 150 -42.04 24.51 -28.12
CA PHE A 150 -43.45 24.31 -28.46
C PHE A 150 -44.34 25.53 -28.22
N ASN A 151 -43.98 26.44 -27.32
CA ASN A 151 -44.65 27.75 -27.18
C ASN A 151 -44.47 28.66 -28.42
N LYS A 152 -43.65 28.27 -29.41
CA LYS A 152 -43.56 28.89 -30.74
C LYS A 152 -44.15 28.05 -31.88
N ALA A 153 -44.67 26.86 -31.61
CA ALA A 153 -45.22 25.95 -32.61
C ALA A 153 -46.70 25.66 -32.33
N GLU A 154 -47.59 26.48 -32.91
CA GLU A 154 -49.04 26.51 -32.60
C GLU A 154 -49.78 25.16 -32.64
N LYS A 155 -49.22 24.13 -33.29
CA LYS A 155 -49.82 22.79 -33.41
C LYS A 155 -48.77 21.70 -33.31
N VAL A 156 -48.39 21.31 -32.10
CA VAL A 156 -47.71 20.04 -31.83
C VAL A 156 -48.56 19.17 -30.90
N ASN A 157 -48.58 17.87 -31.18
CA ASN A 157 -49.48 16.92 -30.53
C ASN A 157 -49.03 16.63 -29.09
N LEU A 158 -49.79 17.13 -28.10
CA LEU A 158 -49.50 17.08 -26.67
C LEU A 158 -49.15 15.66 -26.18
N LEU A 159 -49.74 14.65 -26.80
CA LEU A 159 -49.51 13.23 -26.53
C LEU A 159 -48.02 12.85 -26.60
N VAL A 160 -47.28 13.36 -27.60
CA VAL A 160 -45.86 13.02 -27.83
C VAL A 160 -44.98 13.59 -26.71
N PHE A 161 -45.28 14.79 -26.23
CA PHE A 161 -44.58 15.39 -25.08
C PHE A 161 -44.76 14.55 -23.82
N PHE A 162 -46.00 14.15 -23.50
CA PHE A 162 -46.27 13.27 -22.36
C PHE A 162 -45.61 11.90 -22.49
N SER A 163 -45.53 11.30 -23.69
CA SER A 163 -44.78 10.06 -23.91
C SER A 163 -43.30 10.21 -23.56
N PHE A 164 -42.65 11.31 -23.96
CA PHE A 164 -41.24 11.57 -23.60
C PHE A 164 -41.04 11.82 -22.11
N VAL A 165 -41.95 12.56 -21.45
CA VAL A 165 -41.93 12.75 -19.98
C VAL A 165 -41.99 11.40 -19.26
N ILE A 166 -42.96 10.55 -19.63
CA ILE A 166 -43.15 9.24 -19.00
C ILE A 166 -41.93 8.34 -19.21
N LEU A 167 -41.36 8.32 -20.42
CA LEU A 167 -40.17 7.51 -20.72
C LEU A 167 -38.95 7.95 -19.89
N ALA A 168 -38.72 9.25 -19.75
CA ALA A 168 -37.63 9.79 -18.94
C ALA A 168 -37.79 9.45 -17.44
N VAL A 169 -39.01 9.59 -16.90
CA VAL A 169 -39.31 9.22 -15.51
C VAL A 169 -39.07 7.72 -15.28
N LEU A 170 -39.59 6.84 -16.15
CA LEU A 170 -39.39 5.39 -16.04
C LEU A 170 -37.91 4.99 -16.13
N PHE A 171 -37.15 5.61 -17.04
CA PHE A 171 -35.71 5.34 -17.17
C PHE A 171 -34.94 5.78 -15.92
N SER A 172 -35.23 6.97 -15.37
CA SER A 172 -34.58 7.44 -14.14
C SER A 172 -34.90 6.54 -12.92
N GLY A 173 -36.14 6.05 -12.81
CA GLY A 173 -36.54 5.10 -11.77
C GLY A 173 -35.81 3.76 -11.90
N PHE A 174 -35.61 3.25 -13.11
CA PHE A 174 -34.86 2.02 -13.36
C PHE A 174 -33.40 2.13 -12.92
N VAL A 175 -32.70 3.22 -13.30
CA VAL A 175 -31.29 3.45 -12.92
C VAL A 175 -31.14 3.51 -11.39
N VAL A 176 -32.02 4.25 -10.70
CA VAL A 176 -32.02 4.33 -9.23
C VAL A 176 -32.27 2.96 -8.59
N ALA A 177 -33.23 2.18 -9.10
CA ALA A 177 -33.50 0.83 -8.60
C ALA A 177 -32.29 -0.12 -8.75
N SER A 178 -31.61 -0.10 -9.90
CA SER A 178 -30.39 -0.89 -10.10
C SER A 178 -29.24 -0.48 -9.16
N GLY A 179 -29.07 0.81 -8.90
CA GLY A 179 -28.07 1.31 -7.95
C GLY A 179 -28.34 0.85 -6.52
N PHE A 180 -29.61 0.89 -6.07
CA PHE A 180 -30.01 0.35 -4.76
C PHE A 180 -29.83 -1.17 -4.66
N GLN A 181 -30.12 -1.93 -5.72
CA GLN A 181 -29.89 -3.37 -5.73
C GLN A 181 -28.40 -3.71 -5.60
N GLN A 182 -27.53 -3.00 -6.32
CA GLN A 182 -26.08 -3.18 -6.25
C GLN A 182 -25.52 -2.77 -4.88
N LEU A 183 -26.00 -1.68 -4.28
CA LEU A 183 -25.65 -1.28 -2.92
C LEU A 183 -26.08 -2.33 -1.87
N ASN A 184 -27.27 -2.92 -1.99
CA ASN A 184 -27.69 -4.02 -1.11
C ASN A 184 -26.78 -5.24 -1.24
N GLN A 185 -26.35 -5.61 -2.45
CA GLN A 185 -25.40 -6.71 -2.65
C GLN A 185 -24.03 -6.42 -1.99
N ILE A 186 -23.54 -5.17 -2.09
CA ILE A 186 -22.28 -4.74 -1.45
C ILE A 186 -22.40 -4.68 0.09
N GLN A 187 -23.58 -4.35 0.64
CA GLN A 187 -23.81 -4.43 2.09
C GLN A 187 -23.99 -5.88 2.58
N GLN A 188 -24.62 -6.74 1.78
CA GLN A 188 -24.77 -8.16 2.13
C GLN A 188 -23.43 -8.91 2.08
N SER A 189 -22.56 -8.66 1.09
CA SER A 189 -21.22 -9.27 1.08
C SER A 189 -20.41 -8.85 2.31
N LYS A 190 -20.42 -7.56 2.67
CA LYS A 190 -19.75 -7.06 3.89
C LYS A 190 -20.33 -7.63 5.20
N MET A 191 -21.62 -7.95 5.27
CA MET A 191 -22.20 -8.63 6.43
C MET A 191 -21.84 -10.12 6.49
N ILE A 192 -21.71 -10.80 5.34
CA ILE A 192 -21.23 -12.19 5.29
C ILE A 192 -19.79 -12.29 5.83
N THR A 193 -18.92 -11.33 5.49
CA THR A 193 -17.56 -11.23 6.05
C THR A 193 -17.55 -11.03 7.58
N ALA A 194 -18.61 -10.45 8.15
CA ALA A 194 -18.69 -10.07 9.57
C ALA A 194 -19.44 -11.08 10.47
N THR A 195 -19.78 -12.28 9.96
CA THR A 195 -20.55 -13.30 10.73
C THR A 195 -19.84 -14.66 10.84
N LEU A 196 -18.60 -14.76 10.39
CA LEU A 196 -17.67 -15.79 10.87
C LEU A 196 -16.96 -15.25 12.12
N GLN A 197 -16.64 -16.11 13.09
CA GLN A 197 -15.63 -15.74 14.08
C GLN A 197 -14.32 -15.48 13.31
N ASP A 198 -13.62 -14.40 13.64
CA ASP A 198 -12.44 -13.99 12.89
C ASP A 198 -11.40 -15.14 12.91
N PRO A 199 -10.98 -15.68 11.76
CA PRO A 199 -9.92 -16.68 11.72
C PRO A 199 -8.63 -16.19 12.37
N LEU A 200 -8.38 -14.88 12.40
CA LEU A 200 -7.26 -14.26 13.12
C LEU A 200 -7.42 -14.35 14.66
N GLU A 201 -8.63 -14.40 15.21
CA GLU A 201 -8.85 -14.60 16.66
C GLU A 201 -8.43 -16.02 17.06
N ILE A 202 -8.87 -17.02 16.30
CA ILE A 202 -8.49 -18.44 16.49
C ILE A 202 -6.99 -18.66 16.23
N TRP A 203 -6.40 -17.94 15.28
CA TRP A 203 -4.96 -17.97 15.04
C TRP A 203 -4.17 -17.29 16.15
N ARG A 204 -4.50 -16.06 16.57
CA ARG A 204 -3.84 -15.35 17.70
C ARG A 204 -3.83 -16.22 18.97
N THR A 205 -4.98 -16.76 19.37
CA THR A 205 -5.06 -17.63 20.57
C THR A 205 -4.23 -18.91 20.48
N LYS A 206 -3.83 -19.36 19.28
CA LYS A 206 -2.96 -20.54 19.08
C LYS A 206 -1.50 -20.18 18.77
N ALA A 207 -1.26 -19.07 18.10
CA ALA A 207 0.06 -18.50 17.87
C ALA A 207 0.70 -18.15 19.20
N ASN A 208 -0.03 -17.49 20.11
CA ASN A 208 0.49 -17.15 21.45
C ASN A 208 0.89 -18.40 22.26
N VAL A 209 0.23 -19.55 22.04
CA VAL A 209 0.58 -20.86 22.66
C VAL A 209 1.80 -21.53 22.01
N ILE A 210 2.29 -21.03 20.88
CA ILE A 210 3.52 -21.47 20.19
C ILE A 210 4.65 -20.42 20.36
N LEU A 211 4.29 -19.15 20.53
CA LEU A 211 5.19 -18.03 20.81
C LEU A 211 5.76 -18.04 22.24
N SER A 212 5.21 -18.88 23.14
CA SER A 212 5.75 -19.10 24.48
C SER A 212 7.14 -19.78 24.41
N GLN A 213 8.16 -18.95 24.16
CA GLN A 213 9.56 -19.23 24.46
C GLN A 213 9.71 -19.56 25.95
N SER A 214 10.94 -19.90 26.37
CA SER A 214 11.25 -19.87 27.80
C SER A 214 11.00 -18.45 28.34
N PRO A 215 10.25 -18.29 29.46
CA PRO A 215 10.18 -16.99 30.13
C PRO A 215 11.56 -16.61 30.65
N GLU A 216 12.29 -17.57 31.23
CA GLU A 216 13.68 -17.40 31.67
C GLU A 216 14.65 -17.27 30.48
N PRO A 217 15.72 -16.45 30.59
CA PRO A 217 16.78 -16.38 29.59
C PRO A 217 17.65 -17.65 29.60
N THR A 218 18.21 -17.95 28.44
CA THR A 218 19.21 -19.02 28.26
C THR A 218 20.63 -18.47 28.35
N ILE A 219 21.62 -19.34 28.49
CA ILE A 219 23.03 -18.92 28.41
C ILE A 219 23.39 -18.27 27.06
N GLU A 220 22.70 -18.64 25.98
CA GLU A 220 22.93 -18.09 24.64
C GLU A 220 22.56 -16.59 24.57
N ASN A 221 21.62 -16.15 25.42
CA ASN A 221 21.23 -14.74 25.53
C ASN A 221 22.33 -13.84 26.11
N LEU A 222 23.37 -14.43 26.74
CA LEU A 222 24.56 -13.73 27.27
C LEU A 222 25.81 -13.93 26.39
N ILE A 223 25.74 -14.71 25.31
CA ILE A 223 26.91 -15.01 24.46
C ILE A 223 27.06 -13.96 23.36
N ILE A 224 28.05 -13.08 23.54
CA ILE A 224 28.58 -12.23 22.47
C ILE A 224 29.12 -13.11 21.34
N ALA A 225 28.82 -12.78 20.09
CA ALA A 225 29.27 -13.56 18.94
C ALA A 225 30.83 -13.64 18.86
N PRO A 226 31.41 -14.80 18.49
CA PRO A 226 32.86 -15.06 18.58
C PRO A 226 33.71 -14.32 17.53
N HIS A 227 33.14 -13.35 16.83
CA HIS A 227 33.78 -12.52 15.81
C HIS A 227 33.74 -11.02 16.16
N GLU A 228 33.18 -10.66 17.33
CA GLU A 228 33.20 -9.29 17.84
C GLU A 228 34.57 -8.90 18.42
N ASP A 229 34.98 -7.66 18.18
CA ASP A 229 36.09 -7.03 18.89
C ASP A 229 35.56 -6.49 20.22
N GLN A 230 35.59 -7.34 21.25
CA GLN A 230 35.13 -6.98 22.60
C GLN A 230 35.91 -5.81 23.21
N VAL A 231 37.13 -5.50 22.75
CA VAL A 231 37.90 -4.33 23.22
C VAL A 231 37.33 -3.05 22.59
N PHE A 232 36.98 -3.10 21.31
CA PHE A 232 36.26 -2.01 20.65
C PHE A 232 34.85 -1.82 21.25
N LEU A 233 34.08 -2.89 21.43
CA LEU A 233 32.75 -2.80 22.05
C LEU A 233 32.82 -2.27 23.51
N GLN A 234 33.84 -2.64 24.28
CA GLN A 234 34.07 -2.05 25.61
C GLN A 234 34.34 -0.54 25.50
N SER A 235 35.15 -0.11 24.53
CA SER A 235 35.40 1.33 24.31
C SER A 235 34.15 2.11 23.90
N VAL A 236 33.12 1.45 23.37
CA VAL A 236 31.79 2.05 23.13
C VAL A 236 31.00 2.13 24.45
N LEU A 237 30.99 1.09 25.28
CA LEU A 237 30.41 1.16 26.63
C LEU A 237 31.09 2.24 27.50
N ASP A 238 32.41 2.42 27.40
CA ASP A 238 33.16 3.46 28.11
C ASP A 238 32.76 4.90 27.66
N ILE A 239 32.23 5.07 26.44
CA ILE A 239 31.70 6.34 25.93
C ILE A 239 30.28 6.61 26.46
N ILE A 240 29.46 5.56 26.60
CA ILE A 240 28.09 5.65 27.11
C ILE A 240 28.11 5.84 28.64
N PHE A 241 28.95 5.07 29.33
CA PHE A 241 29.05 4.97 30.78
C PHE A 241 30.46 5.36 31.29
N PRO A 242 30.90 6.62 31.16
CA PRO A 242 32.25 7.05 31.55
C PRO A 242 32.53 7.01 33.07
N SER A 243 31.58 6.53 33.88
CA SER A 243 31.74 6.26 35.32
C SER A 243 31.59 4.76 35.68
N GLY A 244 31.46 3.87 34.70
CA GLY A 244 31.09 2.46 34.89
C GLY A 244 29.57 2.26 35.01
N ILE A 245 29.15 0.99 35.04
CA ILE A 245 27.73 0.58 35.11
C ILE A 245 27.29 0.09 36.51
N ASP A 246 28.23 -0.18 37.43
CA ASP A 246 28.04 -0.84 38.74
C ASP A 246 27.02 -0.19 39.71
N ASN A 247 26.40 0.93 39.35
CA ASN A 247 25.45 1.69 40.18
C ASN A 247 24.25 2.22 39.35
N LEU A 248 23.95 1.58 38.21
CA LEU A 248 22.79 1.85 37.36
C LEU A 248 21.86 0.64 37.39
N GLU A 249 20.55 0.87 37.24
CA GLU A 249 19.59 -0.23 37.08
C GLU A 249 19.58 -0.74 35.62
N ASP A 250 19.19 -2.00 35.40
CA ASP A 250 19.26 -2.65 34.09
C ASP A 250 18.44 -1.92 33.00
N GLU A 251 17.30 -1.32 33.37
CA GLU A 251 16.49 -0.45 32.49
C GLU A 251 17.26 0.81 32.04
N GLU A 252 18.03 1.43 32.95
CA GLU A 252 18.84 2.62 32.63
C GLU A 252 19.98 2.28 31.67
N ILE A 253 20.62 1.11 31.87
CA ILE A 253 21.67 0.60 30.98
C ILE A 253 21.08 0.31 29.59
N ALA A 254 19.93 -0.36 29.52
CA ALA A 254 19.24 -0.65 28.26
C ALA A 254 18.86 0.64 27.50
N ILE A 255 18.25 1.61 28.18
CA ILE A 255 17.84 2.88 27.58
C ILE A 255 19.05 3.68 27.07
N ALA A 256 20.14 3.76 27.85
CA ALA A 256 21.33 4.50 27.45
C ALA A 256 22.04 3.88 26.23
N VAL A 257 22.08 2.54 26.14
CA VAL A 257 22.59 1.84 24.95
C VAL A 257 21.66 2.03 23.74
N MET A 258 20.34 2.00 23.93
CA MET A 258 19.39 2.30 22.85
C MET A 258 19.58 3.73 22.32
N GLN A 259 19.71 4.72 23.21
CA GLN A 259 19.96 6.12 22.86
C GLN A 259 21.26 6.27 22.05
N TYR A 260 22.33 5.58 22.45
CA TYR A 260 23.60 5.57 21.71
C TYR A 260 23.45 4.99 20.30
N VAL A 261 22.88 3.79 20.17
CA VAL A 261 22.72 3.10 18.89
C VAL A 261 21.86 3.91 17.92
N THR A 262 20.71 4.42 18.41
CA THR A 262 19.74 5.18 17.61
C THR A 262 20.31 6.50 17.09
N THR A 263 21.12 7.21 17.89
CA THR A 263 21.72 8.50 17.47
C THR A 263 23.00 8.36 16.65
N THR A 264 23.80 7.31 16.90
CA THR A 264 25.14 7.17 16.31
C THR A 264 25.11 6.51 14.92
N LEU A 265 24.10 5.70 14.59
CA LEU A 265 24.04 4.95 13.33
C LEU A 265 23.10 5.61 12.30
N GLU A 266 23.66 6.07 11.17
CA GLU A 266 22.84 6.51 10.03
C GLU A 266 22.02 5.35 9.44
N LEU A 267 20.82 5.63 8.89
CA LEU A 267 19.93 4.64 8.30
C LEU A 267 20.40 4.21 6.88
N LYS A 268 21.35 3.27 6.79
CA LYS A 268 21.90 2.73 5.53
C LYS A 268 22.22 1.24 5.69
N SER A 269 21.94 0.42 4.66
CA SER A 269 22.15 -1.04 4.77
C SER A 269 23.61 -1.40 5.05
N ASN A 270 23.81 -2.15 6.14
CA ASN A 270 25.09 -2.73 6.53
C ASN A 270 24.87 -4.20 6.88
N GLN A 271 25.78 -5.06 6.43
CA GLN A 271 25.72 -6.51 6.60
C GLN A 271 26.89 -7.02 7.47
N GLY A 272 27.53 -6.12 8.21
CA GLY A 272 28.54 -6.43 9.20
C GLY A 272 27.96 -7.03 10.49
N ASN A 273 28.87 -7.38 11.39
CA ASN A 273 28.57 -7.69 12.79
C ASN A 273 28.56 -6.41 13.65
N ALA A 274 28.29 -6.50 14.96
CA ALA A 274 28.08 -5.31 15.80
C ALA A 274 29.30 -4.36 15.76
N THR A 275 30.50 -4.91 15.89
CA THR A 275 31.79 -4.22 15.76
C THR A 275 31.88 -3.45 14.44
N LYS A 276 31.65 -4.12 13.31
CA LYS A 276 31.75 -3.47 11.99
C LYS A 276 30.71 -2.36 11.84
N ILE A 277 29.47 -2.60 12.26
CA ILE A 277 28.38 -1.62 12.16
C ILE A 277 28.71 -0.34 12.95
N LEU A 278 29.17 -0.50 14.17
CA LEU A 278 29.56 0.58 15.08
C LEU A 278 30.83 1.31 14.62
N GLN A 279 31.76 0.64 13.91
CA GLN A 279 32.92 1.25 13.27
C GLN A 279 32.58 2.01 11.98
N ASP A 280 31.61 1.50 11.20
CA ASP A 280 31.15 2.12 9.95
C ASP A 280 30.24 3.33 10.19
N GLY A 281 29.49 3.35 11.29
CA GLY A 281 28.56 4.44 11.65
C GLY A 281 27.19 4.37 10.98
N TYR A 282 26.80 3.22 10.41
CA TYR A 282 25.49 3.06 9.75
C TYR A 282 24.95 1.63 9.75
N ALA A 283 23.61 1.51 9.78
CA ALA A 283 22.87 0.25 9.73
C ALA A 283 21.41 0.42 9.25
N ILE A 284 20.67 -0.68 9.16
CA ILE A 284 19.20 -0.73 9.18
C ILE A 284 18.74 -1.49 10.44
N CYS A 285 17.44 -1.55 10.72
CA CYS A 285 16.85 -2.13 11.94
C CYS A 285 17.52 -3.43 12.45
N GLY A 286 17.78 -4.40 11.56
CA GLY A 286 18.47 -5.64 11.91
C GLY A 286 19.87 -5.41 12.46
N GLY A 287 20.66 -4.55 11.83
CA GLY A 287 22.00 -4.18 12.29
C GLY A 287 22.00 -3.32 13.55
N MET A 288 21.02 -2.41 13.71
CA MET A 288 20.86 -1.62 14.93
C MET A 288 20.50 -2.52 16.12
N SER A 289 19.61 -3.49 15.93
CA SER A 289 19.24 -4.50 16.93
C SER A 289 20.42 -5.43 17.29
N VAL A 290 21.27 -5.80 16.32
CA VAL A 290 22.53 -6.53 16.57
C VAL A 290 23.49 -5.68 17.42
N SER A 291 23.73 -4.42 17.06
CA SER A 291 24.62 -3.53 17.82
C SER A 291 24.13 -3.31 19.25
N PHE A 292 22.81 -3.13 19.44
CA PHE A 292 22.16 -3.00 20.74
C PHE A 292 22.34 -4.26 21.61
N THR A 293 21.96 -5.43 21.09
CA THR A 293 22.08 -6.72 21.82
C THR A 293 23.52 -7.05 22.20
N SER A 294 24.49 -6.89 21.29
CA SER A 294 25.90 -7.19 21.59
C SER A 294 26.55 -6.24 22.61
N LEU A 295 26.14 -4.97 22.66
CA LEU A 295 26.59 -4.04 23.71
C LEU A 295 26.01 -4.41 25.08
N LEU A 296 24.74 -4.82 25.14
CA LEU A 296 24.10 -5.24 26.40
C LEU A 296 24.60 -6.60 26.89
N GLN A 297 24.89 -7.54 25.99
CA GLN A 297 25.57 -8.79 26.34
C GLN A 297 26.96 -8.55 26.96
N LEU A 298 27.70 -7.54 26.46
CA LEU A 298 28.97 -7.13 27.07
C LEU A 298 28.79 -6.43 28.42
N ALA A 299 27.66 -5.74 28.64
CA ALA A 299 27.21 -5.27 29.95
C ALA A 299 26.62 -6.38 30.85
N ASN A 300 26.74 -7.67 30.45
CA ASN A 300 26.23 -8.85 31.17
C ASN A 300 24.69 -8.91 31.31
N LEU A 301 23.94 -8.20 30.46
CA LEU A 301 22.48 -8.27 30.40
C LEU A 301 22.03 -9.33 29.37
N PRO A 302 21.15 -10.29 29.73
CA PRO A 302 20.64 -11.26 28.76
C PRO A 302 19.75 -10.56 27.75
N THR A 303 20.02 -10.76 26.45
CA THR A 303 19.20 -10.17 25.37
C THR A 303 18.83 -11.19 24.29
N ARG A 304 17.80 -10.86 23.50
CA ARG A 304 17.46 -11.57 22.26
C ARG A 304 17.16 -10.60 21.12
N TYR A 305 17.76 -10.88 19.97
CA TYR A 305 17.36 -10.27 18.69
C TYR A 305 15.96 -10.76 18.31
N ILE A 306 15.13 -9.87 17.78
CA ILE A 306 13.77 -10.20 17.36
C ILE A 306 13.53 -9.78 15.92
N GLY A 307 13.08 -10.72 15.10
CA GLY A 307 12.58 -10.43 13.76
C GLY A 307 11.05 -10.35 13.76
N LEU A 308 10.51 -9.29 13.15
CA LEU A 308 9.08 -9.05 13.00
C LEU A 308 8.73 -9.05 11.50
N PHE A 309 7.76 -9.85 11.06
CA PHE A 309 7.50 -10.07 9.63
C PHE A 309 6.02 -9.86 9.26
N GLY A 310 5.72 -9.78 7.95
CA GLY A 310 4.36 -9.53 7.47
C GLY A 310 3.92 -8.06 7.61
N LEU A 311 4.86 -7.12 7.59
CA LEU A 311 4.61 -5.76 8.07
C LEU A 311 4.23 -4.78 6.94
N PRO A 312 3.22 -3.91 7.14
CA PRO A 312 2.88 -2.87 6.18
C PRO A 312 4.05 -1.91 5.94
N TYR A 313 4.17 -1.48 4.68
CA TYR A 313 5.15 -0.52 4.16
C TYR A 313 6.63 -0.95 4.19
N GLN A 314 7.04 -1.86 5.08
CA GLN A 314 8.43 -2.30 5.24
C GLN A 314 8.67 -3.80 5.02
N GLY A 315 7.62 -4.64 5.03
CA GLY A 315 7.69 -6.10 4.84
C GLY A 315 8.21 -6.85 6.08
N SER A 316 9.33 -6.41 6.64
CA SER A 316 9.88 -6.87 7.90
C SER A 316 10.53 -5.74 8.70
N HIS A 317 10.78 -6.01 9.98
CA HIS A 317 11.46 -5.12 10.91
C HIS A 317 12.26 -5.95 11.91
N ALA A 318 13.12 -5.29 12.70
CA ALA A 318 13.84 -5.92 13.78
C ALA A 318 13.85 -5.03 15.02
N VAL A 319 13.67 -5.67 16.16
CA VAL A 319 13.73 -5.08 17.50
C VAL A 319 14.56 -6.01 18.40
N ALA A 320 14.63 -5.73 19.69
CA ALA A 320 15.27 -6.62 20.66
C ALA A 320 14.46 -6.69 21.96
N GLU A 321 14.69 -7.75 22.73
CA GLU A 321 14.30 -7.79 24.14
C GLU A 321 15.50 -7.96 25.06
N VAL A 322 15.42 -7.39 26.26
CA VAL A 322 16.38 -7.49 27.38
C VAL A 322 15.66 -8.16 28.55
N TYR A 323 16.35 -8.99 29.34
CA TYR A 323 15.78 -9.63 30.52
C TYR A 323 16.30 -8.98 31.81
N TYR A 324 15.38 -8.44 32.61
CA TYR A 324 15.59 -7.94 33.98
C TYR A 324 14.26 -8.04 34.76
N ASP A 325 14.26 -7.86 36.07
CA ASP A 325 13.07 -7.97 36.94
C ASP A 325 12.16 -9.18 36.65
N ASP A 326 12.77 -10.35 36.45
CA ASP A 326 12.13 -11.64 36.13
C ASP A 326 11.21 -11.63 34.88
N LYS A 327 11.44 -10.73 33.91
CA LYS A 327 10.65 -10.62 32.66
C LYS A 327 11.47 -10.13 31.46
N TRP A 328 10.90 -10.21 30.26
CA TRP A 328 11.47 -9.62 29.04
C TRP A 328 10.90 -8.23 28.75
N HIS A 329 11.73 -7.34 28.23
CA HIS A 329 11.41 -5.95 27.96
C HIS A 329 11.83 -5.56 26.53
N MET A 330 10.90 -5.06 25.72
CA MET A 330 11.07 -4.83 24.27
C MET A 330 11.51 -3.40 23.95
N PHE A 331 12.59 -3.30 23.18
CA PHE A 331 13.23 -2.06 22.74
C PHE A 331 13.39 -2.05 21.22
N ASP A 332 13.10 -0.91 20.59
CA ASP A 332 13.32 -0.67 19.17
C ASP A 332 14.47 0.34 18.96
N PRO A 333 15.73 -0.15 18.86
CA PRO A 333 16.90 0.69 18.63
C PRO A 333 16.99 1.23 17.19
N THR A 334 15.98 0.98 16.35
CA THR A 334 15.89 1.64 15.04
C THR A 334 15.33 3.05 15.18
N PHE A 335 14.31 3.22 16.02
CA PHE A 335 13.60 4.48 16.19
C PHE A 335 13.81 5.11 17.58
N GLY A 336 14.51 4.41 18.48
CA GLY A 336 14.75 4.84 19.86
C GLY A 336 13.49 4.72 20.73
N LEU A 337 12.71 3.66 20.54
CA LEU A 337 11.35 3.52 21.09
C LEU A 337 11.20 2.34 22.04
N PHE A 338 10.28 2.49 22.99
CA PHE A 338 9.77 1.42 23.84
C PHE A 338 8.33 1.69 24.28
N TYR A 339 7.63 0.68 24.79
CA TYR A 339 6.29 0.82 25.36
C TYR A 339 6.33 0.69 26.88
N TYR A 340 5.61 1.55 27.60
CA TYR A 340 5.62 1.65 29.06
C TYR A 340 4.21 1.54 29.64
N SER A 341 4.05 0.94 30.82
CA SER A 341 2.73 0.74 31.46
C SER A 341 2.15 1.99 32.13
N SER A 342 2.93 3.07 32.28
CA SER A 342 2.48 4.37 32.76
C SER A 342 2.41 5.41 31.63
N ALA A 343 1.52 6.39 31.77
CA ALA A 343 1.39 7.52 30.84
C ALA A 343 2.49 8.59 31.01
N GLU A 344 3.20 8.56 32.14
CA GLU A 344 4.36 9.40 32.43
C GLU A 344 5.55 8.47 32.78
N TYR A 345 6.74 8.75 32.26
CA TYR A 345 7.94 7.98 32.62
C TYR A 345 8.51 8.52 33.93
N ASP A 346 8.10 7.88 35.03
CA ASP A 346 8.44 8.24 36.41
C ASP A 346 9.17 7.12 37.17
N GLN A 347 9.64 6.09 36.44
CA GLN A 347 10.26 4.87 36.97
C GLN A 347 9.33 4.06 37.92
N SER A 348 7.99 4.24 37.84
CA SER A 348 7.01 3.45 38.62
C SER A 348 6.24 2.39 37.82
N GLY A 349 6.31 2.46 36.48
CA GLY A 349 5.79 1.44 35.56
C GLY A 349 6.86 0.47 35.11
N GLU A 350 6.60 -0.23 34.01
CA GLU A 350 7.53 -1.19 33.40
C GLU A 350 7.49 -1.13 31.87
N ILE A 351 8.59 -1.51 31.22
CA ILE A 351 8.66 -1.66 29.76
C ILE A 351 7.96 -2.96 29.33
N ALA A 352 7.14 -2.93 28.28
CA ALA A 352 6.40 -4.09 27.79
C ALA A 352 7.28 -5.17 27.14
N SER A 353 6.95 -6.44 27.30
CA SER A 353 7.45 -7.52 26.44
C SER A 353 6.77 -7.51 25.05
N LEU A 354 7.36 -8.23 24.09
CA LEU A 354 6.72 -8.50 22.80
C LEU A 354 5.44 -9.33 22.96
N GLU A 355 5.42 -10.29 23.90
CA GLU A 355 4.26 -11.17 24.11
C GLU A 355 3.04 -10.38 24.62
N GLU A 356 3.26 -9.40 25.49
CA GLU A 356 2.22 -8.49 25.97
C GLU A 356 1.69 -7.61 24.85
N LEU A 357 2.56 -6.94 24.08
CA LEU A 357 2.17 -6.07 22.97
C LEU A 357 1.42 -6.82 21.85
N ALA A 358 1.86 -8.05 21.54
CA ALA A 358 1.17 -8.91 20.58
C ALA A 358 -0.17 -9.46 21.11
N SER A 359 -0.34 -9.55 22.43
CA SER A 359 -1.59 -9.97 23.07
C SER A 359 -2.59 -8.81 23.24
N SER A 360 -2.12 -7.61 23.57
CA SER A 360 -2.91 -6.38 23.66
C SER A 360 -2.04 -5.12 23.67
N MET A 361 -2.47 -4.09 22.96
CA MET A 361 -1.89 -2.73 23.05
C MET A 361 -2.60 -1.85 24.10
N ASP A 362 -3.68 -2.33 24.73
CA ASP A 362 -4.46 -1.54 25.69
C ASP A 362 -3.69 -1.36 27.01
N GLY A 363 -3.45 -0.10 27.39
CA GLY A 363 -2.67 0.27 28.59
C GLY A 363 -1.19 0.57 28.32
N TRP A 364 -0.69 0.32 27.10
CA TRP A 364 0.71 0.57 26.75
C TRP A 364 0.91 1.93 26.08
N HIS A 365 1.82 2.73 26.64
CA HIS A 365 2.15 4.08 26.20
C HIS A 365 3.50 4.06 25.46
N LEU A 366 3.59 4.69 24.28
CA LEU A 366 4.81 4.71 23.47
C LEU A 366 5.71 5.88 23.91
N PHE A 367 6.97 5.59 24.21
CA PHE A 367 8.00 6.55 24.60
C PHE A 367 9.18 6.56 23.62
N LYS A 368 9.82 7.72 23.46
CA LYS A 368 11.08 7.91 22.73
C LYS A 368 12.21 8.33 23.66
N VAL A 369 13.44 7.95 23.29
CA VAL A 369 14.70 8.32 23.97
C VAL A 369 15.59 9.24 23.14
N VAL A 370 15.11 9.65 21.96
CA VAL A 370 15.76 10.58 21.02
C VAL A 370 14.73 11.57 20.46
N ASP A 371 15.15 12.77 20.06
CA ASP A 371 14.29 13.68 19.29
C ASP A 371 14.34 13.42 17.79
N GLU A 372 15.52 13.10 17.26
CA GLU A 372 15.75 12.73 15.85
C GLU A 372 16.66 11.49 15.82
N PRO A 373 16.22 10.34 15.26
CA PRO A 373 17.08 9.17 15.09
C PRO A 373 18.03 9.36 13.90
N TRP A 374 19.05 8.52 13.82
CA TRP A 374 19.97 8.40 12.67
C TRP A 374 20.89 9.59 12.39
N GLY A 375 21.03 10.52 13.33
CA GLY A 375 21.86 11.74 13.20
C GLY A 375 23.37 11.51 13.00
N GLY A 376 23.86 10.26 13.06
CA GLY A 376 25.28 9.91 12.84
C GLY A 376 26.23 10.44 13.91
N SER A 377 25.74 10.73 15.12
CA SER A 377 26.52 11.31 16.22
C SER A 377 25.83 11.11 17.57
N TYR A 378 26.54 10.55 18.55
CA TYR A 378 26.00 10.33 19.89
C TYR A 378 25.64 11.65 20.59
N VAL A 379 24.37 11.75 21.01
CA VAL A 379 23.90 12.75 21.98
C VAL A 379 23.49 11.99 23.23
N SER A 380 24.05 12.33 24.39
CA SER A 380 23.78 11.68 25.67
C SER A 380 22.80 12.47 26.54
N ASN A 381 22.15 11.80 27.51
CA ASN A 381 21.24 12.43 28.49
C ASN A 381 20.06 13.18 27.84
N MET A 382 19.37 12.55 26.89
CA MET A 382 18.15 13.12 26.30
C MET A 382 16.95 12.74 27.17
N PRO A 383 15.91 13.59 27.26
CA PRO A 383 14.75 13.29 28.07
C PRO A 383 13.94 12.14 27.47
N ILE A 384 13.54 11.19 28.31
CA ILE A 384 12.60 10.14 27.95
C ILE A 384 11.20 10.77 27.97
N VAL A 385 10.51 10.77 26.81
CA VAL A 385 9.23 11.48 26.65
C VAL A 385 8.20 10.63 25.90
N PRO A 386 6.88 10.82 26.15
CA PRO A 386 5.84 10.21 25.34
C PRO A 386 5.97 10.66 23.88
N VAL A 387 5.73 9.76 22.94
CA VAL A 387 5.88 10.06 21.50
C VAL A 387 4.72 10.93 20.99
N GLU A 388 5.08 12.01 20.32
CA GLU A 388 4.17 12.90 19.61
C GLU A 388 3.58 12.29 18.32
N ASP A 389 2.34 12.65 17.97
CA ASP A 389 1.62 12.09 16.81
C ASP A 389 2.32 12.38 15.46
N ASP A 390 3.17 13.40 15.39
CA ASP A 390 3.98 13.80 14.23
C ASP A 390 5.45 13.32 14.28
N TYR A 391 5.80 12.42 15.20
CA TYR A 391 7.15 11.81 15.24
C TYR A 391 7.47 11.11 13.91
N LEU A 392 8.62 11.46 13.34
CA LEU A 392 9.12 11.02 12.03
C LEU A 392 8.25 11.40 10.80
N LEU A 393 7.34 12.37 10.91
CA LEU A 393 6.51 12.84 9.79
C LEU A 393 7.33 13.41 8.61
N ASP A 394 8.53 13.94 8.85
CA ASP A 394 9.45 14.38 7.79
C ASP A 394 10.14 13.22 7.05
N PHE A 395 10.17 12.02 7.63
CA PHE A 395 10.71 10.79 7.03
C PHE A 395 9.62 9.88 6.43
N HIS A 396 8.40 9.93 6.95
CA HIS A 396 7.30 9.03 6.62
C HIS A 396 6.02 9.78 6.23
N SER A 397 5.48 9.49 5.05
CA SER A 397 4.25 10.08 4.53
C SER A 397 2.95 9.51 5.13
N PHE A 398 3.06 8.83 6.27
CA PHE A 398 1.98 8.15 6.99
C PHE A 398 2.09 8.43 8.49
N ASP A 399 0.97 8.25 9.21
CA ASP A 399 0.93 8.25 10.67
C ASP A 399 1.82 7.11 11.22
N PHE A 400 3.05 7.48 11.59
CA PHE A 400 4.07 6.54 12.03
C PHE A 400 3.70 5.87 13.35
N VAL A 401 3.14 6.62 14.31
CA VAL A 401 2.75 6.07 15.62
C VAL A 401 1.66 4.99 15.48
N SER A 402 0.63 5.24 14.66
CA SER A 402 -0.40 4.23 14.37
C SER A 402 0.09 3.10 13.46
N ALA A 403 1.14 3.31 12.66
CA ALA A 403 1.78 2.23 11.90
C ALA A 403 2.63 1.34 12.81
N HIS A 404 3.44 1.93 13.70
CA HIS A 404 4.27 1.23 14.68
C HIS A 404 3.44 0.38 15.63
N LYS A 405 2.33 0.92 16.16
CA LYS A 405 1.37 0.14 16.97
C LYS A 405 0.76 -1.06 16.23
N LYS A 406 0.60 -0.97 14.90
CA LYS A 406 0.11 -2.09 14.06
C LYS A 406 1.16 -3.16 13.78
N ILE A 407 2.45 -2.89 13.97
CA ILE A 407 3.53 -3.89 13.81
C ILE A 407 3.28 -5.06 14.77
N PHE A 408 3.00 -4.77 16.04
CA PHE A 408 2.85 -5.78 17.08
C PHE A 408 1.51 -6.54 16.99
N VAL A 409 0.45 -5.85 16.55
CA VAL A 409 -0.91 -6.42 16.40
C VAL A 409 -1.07 -7.31 15.16
N ASN A 410 -0.29 -7.05 14.10
CA ASN A 410 -0.41 -7.73 12.81
C ASN A 410 0.83 -8.53 12.38
N GLY A 411 1.97 -8.33 13.03
CA GLY A 411 3.22 -8.98 12.66
C GLY A 411 3.14 -10.49 12.85
N PHE A 412 3.46 -11.24 11.80
CA PHE A 412 3.52 -12.69 11.83
C PHE A 412 4.34 -13.24 10.64
N PRO A 413 5.26 -14.20 10.87
CA PRO A 413 5.72 -14.72 12.16
C PRO A 413 6.53 -13.69 12.98
N PHE A 414 6.84 -14.06 14.22
CA PHE A 414 7.94 -13.48 15.00
C PHE A 414 9.08 -14.50 15.13
N SER A 415 10.30 -14.03 15.36
CA SER A 415 11.44 -14.85 15.75
C SER A 415 12.23 -14.21 16.88
N TYR A 416 12.90 -15.03 17.67
CA TYR A 416 13.59 -14.66 18.92
C TYR A 416 15.09 -15.00 18.90
N GLY A 417 15.72 -14.92 17.72
CA GLY A 417 17.16 -15.08 17.54
C GLY A 417 17.54 -15.36 16.09
N GLN A 418 18.70 -14.86 15.65
CA GLN A 418 19.10 -14.88 14.24
C GLN A 418 19.22 -16.28 13.61
N ALA A 419 19.53 -17.30 14.41
CA ALA A 419 19.65 -18.69 13.97
C ALA A 419 18.32 -19.47 13.98
N GLN A 420 17.18 -18.82 14.30
CA GLN A 420 15.89 -19.50 14.33
C GLN A 420 15.31 -19.70 12.93
N ILE A 421 14.81 -20.91 12.68
CA ILE A 421 14.03 -21.24 11.48
C ILE A 421 12.64 -20.61 11.63
N MET A 422 12.22 -19.83 10.64
CA MET A 422 10.96 -19.07 10.67
C MET A 422 9.94 -19.67 9.72
N SER A 423 8.69 -19.78 10.17
CA SER A 423 7.61 -20.34 9.38
C SER A 423 6.58 -19.30 8.97
N PHE A 424 6.44 -19.07 7.67
CA PHE A 424 5.44 -18.20 7.09
C PHE A 424 4.19 -19.00 6.71
N PRO A 425 3.00 -18.67 7.22
CA PRO A 425 1.77 -19.36 6.82
C PRO A 425 1.35 -18.99 5.39
N LEU A 426 0.99 -20.00 4.61
CA LEU A 426 0.29 -19.88 3.33
C LEU A 426 -1.08 -20.56 3.45
N GLU A 427 -2.17 -19.78 3.44
CA GLU A 427 -3.54 -20.30 3.55
C GLU A 427 -4.15 -20.51 2.15
N ILE A 428 -4.22 -21.79 1.73
CA ILE A 428 -4.77 -22.21 0.44
C ILE A 428 -6.19 -22.72 0.66
N ASP A 429 -7.18 -21.82 0.59
CA ASP A 429 -8.59 -22.15 0.81
C ASP A 429 -9.40 -22.25 -0.49
N PHE A 430 -9.53 -23.47 -1.00
CA PHE A 430 -10.36 -23.78 -2.17
C PHE A 430 -11.88 -23.71 -1.88
N THR A 431 -12.32 -23.64 -0.62
CA THR A 431 -13.74 -23.50 -0.26
C THR A 431 -14.24 -22.05 -0.36
N SER A 432 -13.32 -21.08 -0.29
CA SER A 432 -13.62 -19.66 -0.53
C SER A 432 -13.83 -19.32 -2.02
N MET A 433 -13.37 -20.19 -2.92
CA MET A 433 -13.35 -19.93 -4.35
C MET A 433 -14.74 -20.12 -4.97
N SER A 434 -15.06 -19.31 -5.98
CA SER A 434 -16.23 -19.60 -6.81
C SER A 434 -16.06 -20.97 -7.46
N HIS A 435 -17.10 -21.82 -7.48
CA HIS A 435 -17.07 -23.21 -7.98
C HIS A 435 -16.57 -23.43 -9.43
N ASN A 436 -16.21 -22.36 -10.16
CA ASN A 436 -15.62 -22.40 -11.50
C ASN A 436 -14.08 -22.18 -11.49
N SER A 437 -13.45 -21.92 -10.34
CA SER A 437 -11.98 -21.78 -10.22
C SER A 437 -11.42 -22.90 -9.36
N SER A 438 -10.63 -23.78 -9.98
CA SER A 438 -9.78 -24.75 -9.29
C SER A 438 -8.41 -24.17 -8.91
N LEU A 439 -8.10 -22.94 -9.33
CA LEU A 439 -6.76 -22.34 -9.19
C LEU A 439 -6.72 -21.29 -8.06
N PHE A 440 -5.78 -21.51 -7.15
CA PHE A 440 -5.21 -20.54 -6.22
C PHE A 440 -3.93 -19.97 -6.82
N ALA A 441 -3.66 -18.66 -6.62
CA ALA A 441 -2.42 -18.03 -7.05
C ALA A 441 -2.01 -16.88 -6.10
N VAL A 442 -0.71 -16.76 -5.86
CA VAL A 442 -0.04 -15.63 -5.18
C VAL A 442 1.09 -15.16 -6.09
N GLY A 443 1.15 -13.87 -6.38
CA GLY A 443 2.09 -13.33 -7.37
C GLY A 443 1.63 -13.50 -8.81
N ILE A 444 2.55 -13.22 -9.74
CA ILE A 444 2.41 -13.39 -11.19
C ILE A 444 3.71 -14.00 -11.69
N VAL A 445 3.66 -14.96 -12.62
CA VAL A 445 4.87 -15.55 -13.22
C VAL A 445 5.51 -14.57 -14.21
N ASP A 446 6.23 -13.56 -13.69
CA ASP A 446 6.93 -12.53 -14.48
C ASP A 446 8.44 -12.43 -14.19
N LYS A 447 8.95 -13.30 -13.31
CA LYS A 447 10.31 -13.37 -12.76
C LYS A 447 10.62 -12.27 -11.75
N SER A 448 9.62 -11.82 -11.01
CA SER A 448 9.72 -10.77 -10.01
C SER A 448 8.99 -11.13 -8.71
N ASN A 449 9.78 -11.38 -7.66
CA ASN A 449 9.30 -11.57 -6.29
C ASN A 449 8.58 -10.34 -5.67
N ASN A 450 8.52 -9.22 -6.40
CA ASN A 450 7.86 -7.97 -5.98
C ASN A 450 6.37 -8.15 -5.66
N ASP A 451 5.64 -8.99 -6.41
CA ASP A 451 4.21 -9.16 -6.16
C ASP A 451 3.95 -9.97 -4.87
N ILE A 452 4.73 -11.03 -4.60
CA ILE A 452 4.65 -11.74 -3.31
C ILE A 452 5.12 -10.84 -2.18
N ALA A 453 6.27 -10.17 -2.31
CA ALA A 453 6.78 -9.27 -1.25
C ALA A 453 5.78 -8.16 -0.89
N ARG A 454 5.06 -7.60 -1.89
CA ARG A 454 3.96 -6.65 -1.66
C ARG A 454 2.76 -7.28 -0.96
N LEU A 455 2.40 -8.53 -1.28
CA LEU A 455 1.30 -9.24 -0.63
C LEU A 455 1.66 -9.65 0.80
N THR A 456 2.88 -10.12 1.07
CA THR A 456 3.37 -10.42 2.43
C THR A 456 3.32 -9.16 3.31
N ALA A 457 3.48 -7.96 2.73
CA ALA A 457 3.34 -6.68 3.42
C ALA A 457 1.91 -6.10 3.49
N ASP A 458 0.91 -6.66 2.80
CA ASP A 458 -0.47 -6.14 2.86
C ASP A 458 -1.18 -6.69 4.10
N THR A 459 -1.52 -5.83 5.07
CA THR A 459 -2.18 -6.20 6.34
C THR A 459 -3.49 -6.99 6.21
N ASN A 460 -4.12 -7.03 5.03
CA ASN A 460 -5.33 -7.84 4.80
C ASN A 460 -5.00 -9.32 4.52
N VAL A 461 -3.76 -9.64 4.11
CA VAL A 461 -3.29 -10.98 3.71
C VAL A 461 -1.89 -11.34 4.24
N ALA A 462 -1.24 -10.45 4.98
CA ALA A 462 -0.06 -10.71 5.79
C ALA A 462 -0.33 -11.89 6.72
N GLY A 463 0.64 -12.79 6.87
CA GLY A 463 0.43 -14.05 7.58
C GLY A 463 -0.58 -15.00 6.90
N LYS A 464 -0.79 -14.90 5.58
CA LYS A 464 -1.60 -15.85 4.79
C LYS A 464 -1.04 -16.21 3.41
N VAL A 465 0.05 -15.60 2.96
CA VAL A 465 0.56 -15.68 1.57
C VAL A 465 1.95 -16.30 1.44
N GLY A 466 2.47 -16.94 2.51
CA GLY A 466 3.85 -17.41 2.56
C GLY A 466 4.87 -16.27 2.53
N ASN A 467 6.12 -16.61 2.22
CA ASN A 467 7.19 -15.65 2.00
C ASN A 467 7.60 -15.56 0.52
N TYR A 468 8.34 -14.49 0.17
CA TYR A 468 8.92 -14.29 -1.16
C TYR A 468 10.28 -14.99 -1.36
N TYR A 469 10.76 -15.75 -0.36
CA TYR A 469 11.88 -16.69 -0.46
C TYR A 469 11.85 -17.80 0.60
N LEU A 470 12.61 -18.88 0.38
CA LEU A 470 12.80 -20.00 1.32
C LEU A 470 14.29 -20.32 1.45
N GLY A 471 14.73 -20.91 2.56
CA GLY A 471 16.16 -21.08 2.90
C GLY A 471 16.75 -19.89 3.67
N GLY A 472 18.02 -19.97 4.03
CA GLY A 472 18.78 -18.97 4.79
C GLY A 472 20.30 -19.11 4.58
N GLY A 473 20.90 -18.11 3.94
CA GLY A 473 22.34 -18.06 3.66
C GLY A 473 23.09 -17.07 4.55
N GLY A 474 24.07 -17.56 5.31
CA GLY A 474 25.12 -16.76 5.99
C GLY A 474 24.60 -15.85 7.11
N ASN A 475 24.08 -14.69 6.72
CA ASN A 475 23.53 -13.65 7.62
C ASN A 475 22.00 -13.53 7.51
N THR A 476 21.36 -14.32 6.64
CA THR A 476 19.89 -14.37 6.48
C THR A 476 19.31 -15.54 7.27
N MET A 477 18.16 -15.32 7.88
CA MET A 477 17.46 -16.33 8.68
C MET A 477 16.87 -17.43 7.77
N GLU A 478 16.88 -18.67 8.24
CA GLU A 478 16.30 -19.81 7.51
C GLU A 478 14.77 -19.68 7.45
N MET A 479 14.21 -19.44 6.26
CA MET A 479 12.76 -19.28 6.08
C MET A 479 12.13 -20.51 5.43
N LEU A 480 10.95 -20.90 5.92
CA LEU A 480 10.11 -21.95 5.35
C LEU A 480 8.64 -21.52 5.33
N ASP A 481 7.83 -22.09 4.43
CA ASP A 481 6.37 -21.91 4.45
C ASP A 481 5.70 -23.05 5.25
N THR A 482 4.69 -22.75 6.07
CA THR A 482 3.69 -23.74 6.52
C THR A 482 2.43 -23.55 5.66
N LEU A 483 2.12 -24.53 4.82
CA LEU A 483 0.94 -24.50 3.97
C LEU A 483 -0.26 -25.09 4.72
N ILE A 484 -1.28 -24.28 4.95
CA ILE A 484 -2.56 -24.67 5.54
C ILE A 484 -3.58 -24.75 4.39
N ILE A 485 -4.02 -25.95 4.06
CA ILE A 485 -4.82 -26.22 2.85
C ILE A 485 -6.22 -26.65 3.26
N THR A 486 -7.25 -25.98 2.73
CA THR A 486 -8.67 -26.24 3.02
C THR A 486 -9.44 -26.52 1.72
N THR A 487 -10.24 -27.59 1.72
CA THR A 487 -10.93 -28.14 0.54
C THR A 487 -12.34 -28.63 0.86
N GLU A 488 -13.25 -28.64 -0.12
CA GLU A 488 -14.63 -29.14 0.07
C GLU A 488 -14.67 -30.65 0.40
N SER A 489 -13.69 -31.41 -0.09
CA SER A 489 -13.52 -32.85 0.14
C SER A 489 -12.03 -33.24 0.19
N PRO A 490 -11.67 -34.45 0.66
CA PRO A 490 -10.34 -35.02 0.44
C PRO A 490 -10.11 -35.31 -1.05
N GLY A 491 -8.91 -35.05 -1.57
CA GLY A 491 -8.62 -35.20 -2.99
C GLY A 491 -7.17 -34.86 -3.36
N TYR A 492 -6.92 -34.61 -4.65
CA TYR A 492 -5.58 -34.36 -5.19
C TYR A 492 -5.37 -32.87 -5.49
N ILE A 493 -4.14 -32.40 -5.26
CA ILE A 493 -3.74 -31.00 -5.44
C ILE A 493 -2.36 -30.96 -6.10
N LYS A 494 -2.18 -30.11 -7.10
CA LYS A 494 -0.86 -29.71 -7.59
C LYS A 494 -0.49 -28.38 -6.94
N ILE A 495 0.72 -28.26 -6.40
CA ILE A 495 1.28 -26.99 -5.91
C ILE A 495 2.52 -26.70 -6.74
N THR A 496 2.66 -25.48 -7.26
CA THR A 496 3.80 -25.05 -8.08
C THR A 496 4.40 -23.78 -7.50
N TYR A 497 5.66 -23.85 -7.08
CA TYR A 497 6.48 -22.68 -6.73
C TYR A 497 7.31 -22.30 -7.95
N TYR A 498 7.14 -21.08 -8.42
CA TYR A 498 7.93 -20.49 -9.50
C TYR A 498 9.10 -19.74 -8.88
N GLY A 499 10.29 -19.94 -9.42
CA GLY A 499 11.50 -19.25 -8.97
C GLY A 499 11.89 -18.13 -9.94
N ILE A 500 12.50 -17.05 -9.43
CA ILE A 500 13.11 -16.04 -10.30
C ILE A 500 14.29 -16.65 -11.09
N ASP A 501 14.76 -15.99 -12.16
CA ASP A 501 15.79 -16.52 -13.05
C ASP A 501 17.07 -17.00 -12.33
N GLY A 502 17.47 -18.25 -12.58
CA GLY A 502 18.71 -18.84 -12.04
C GLY A 502 18.75 -20.37 -12.13
N GLU A 503 19.67 -20.97 -11.38
CA GLU A 503 19.52 -22.35 -10.90
C GLU A 503 19.04 -22.25 -9.45
N GLN A 504 17.75 -22.47 -9.21
CA GLN A 504 17.18 -22.43 -7.86
C GLN A 504 17.49 -23.74 -7.11
N PRO A 505 17.69 -23.70 -5.78
CA PRO A 505 18.00 -24.88 -4.98
C PRO A 505 16.77 -25.80 -4.84
N PRO A 506 16.97 -27.13 -4.65
CA PRO A 506 15.86 -28.07 -4.51
C PRO A 506 15.11 -27.84 -3.19
N LEU A 507 13.79 -27.64 -3.29
CA LEU A 507 12.88 -27.53 -2.16
C LEU A 507 12.44 -28.91 -1.65
N ALA A 508 12.04 -29.00 -0.39
CA ALA A 508 11.53 -30.24 0.23
C ALA A 508 10.24 -29.99 1.02
N LEU A 509 9.33 -30.99 0.97
CA LEU A 509 8.08 -31.00 1.72
C LEU A 509 8.18 -31.88 2.97
N PHE A 510 7.65 -31.39 4.09
CA PHE A 510 7.47 -32.16 5.32
C PHE A 510 5.97 -32.24 5.69
N PRO A 511 5.32 -33.41 5.60
CA PRO A 511 3.87 -33.55 5.82
C PRO A 511 3.53 -33.55 7.31
N LEU A 512 2.70 -32.59 7.77
CA LEU A 512 2.34 -32.44 9.18
C LEU A 512 0.96 -33.04 9.53
N LYS A 513 -0.05 -32.84 8.68
CA LYS A 513 -1.43 -33.25 8.95
C LYS A 513 -2.16 -33.65 7.67
N ALA A 514 -2.74 -34.85 7.68
CA ALA A 514 -3.72 -35.34 6.71
C ALA A 514 -3.35 -35.13 5.22
N VAL A 515 -2.06 -35.29 4.90
CA VAL A 515 -1.53 -35.15 3.55
C VAL A 515 -0.55 -36.28 3.23
N GLN A 516 -0.52 -36.68 1.97
CA GLN A 516 0.44 -37.61 1.40
C GLN A 516 1.11 -36.94 0.19
N ILE A 517 2.44 -36.95 0.15
CA ILE A 517 3.20 -36.57 -1.05
C ILE A 517 3.08 -37.72 -2.06
N VAL A 518 2.66 -37.42 -3.28
CA VAL A 518 2.49 -38.39 -4.37
C VAL A 518 3.70 -38.35 -5.29
N GLU A 519 4.07 -37.15 -5.75
CA GLU A 519 5.16 -36.91 -6.68
C GLU A 519 5.74 -35.52 -6.48
N THR A 520 7.04 -35.38 -6.74
CA THR A 520 7.78 -34.11 -6.69
C THR A 520 8.59 -33.99 -7.97
N ASN A 521 8.38 -32.92 -8.73
CA ASN A 521 9.07 -32.64 -9.99
C ASN A 521 9.69 -31.24 -9.91
N GLN A 522 11.01 -31.14 -10.04
CA GLN A 522 11.73 -29.87 -9.87
C GLN A 522 12.74 -29.65 -10.99
N ASN A 523 12.88 -28.39 -11.40
CA ASN A 523 13.88 -27.92 -12.33
C ASN A 523 14.36 -26.52 -11.90
N ASN A 524 15.33 -25.98 -12.63
CA ASN A 524 16.03 -24.73 -12.34
C ASN A 524 15.14 -23.52 -12.01
N SER A 525 13.88 -23.46 -12.51
CA SER A 525 12.97 -22.33 -12.30
C SER A 525 11.58 -22.69 -11.75
N THR A 526 11.25 -23.97 -11.52
CA THR A 526 9.97 -24.36 -10.89
C THR A 526 10.11 -25.61 -10.03
N ALA A 527 9.43 -25.61 -8.89
CA ALA A 527 9.23 -26.78 -8.04
C ALA A 527 7.73 -27.15 -7.99
N GLU A 528 7.37 -28.29 -8.58
CA GLU A 528 6.03 -28.86 -8.60
C GLU A 528 5.90 -29.98 -7.56
N PHE A 529 4.78 -29.99 -6.84
CA PHE A 529 4.44 -31.01 -5.87
C PHE A 529 3.01 -31.49 -6.09
N TRP A 530 2.85 -32.79 -6.31
CA TRP A 530 1.54 -33.43 -6.35
C TRP A 530 1.29 -34.08 -4.99
N ILE A 531 0.23 -33.64 -4.33
CA ILE A 531 -0.17 -34.11 -3.01
C ILE A 531 -1.60 -34.67 -3.04
N ARG A 532 -1.90 -35.52 -2.06
CA ARG A 532 -3.25 -36.00 -1.77
C ARG A 532 -3.63 -35.63 -0.34
N THR A 533 -4.76 -34.95 -0.16
CA THR A 533 -5.35 -34.72 1.16
C THR A 533 -6.21 -35.92 1.57
N SER A 534 -6.18 -36.28 2.85
CA SER A 534 -7.05 -37.32 3.45
C SER A 534 -8.14 -36.72 4.35
N SER A 535 -8.31 -35.41 4.30
CA SER A 535 -9.21 -34.57 5.10
C SER A 535 -9.55 -33.31 4.31
N THR A 536 -10.63 -32.62 4.69
CA THR A 536 -10.97 -31.26 4.20
C THR A 536 -10.02 -30.16 4.71
N GLN A 537 -9.12 -30.51 5.64
CA GLN A 537 -7.99 -29.66 6.03
C GLN A 537 -6.71 -30.49 6.14
N ALA A 538 -5.67 -30.05 5.45
CA ALA A 538 -4.31 -30.59 5.47
C ALA A 538 -3.30 -29.51 5.89
N ILE A 539 -2.15 -29.92 6.44
CA ILE A 539 -1.04 -29.03 6.80
C ILE A 539 0.29 -29.70 6.42
N LEU A 540 1.21 -28.92 5.87
CA LEU A 540 2.59 -29.33 5.59
C LEU A 540 3.55 -28.14 5.73
N GLN A 541 4.85 -28.41 5.67
CA GLN A 541 5.91 -27.42 5.57
C GLN A 541 6.71 -27.56 4.27
N LEU A 542 7.21 -26.45 3.73
CA LEU A 542 8.03 -26.38 2.52
C LEU A 542 9.27 -25.52 2.79
N PHE A 543 10.46 -26.08 2.58
CA PHE A 543 11.74 -25.45 2.93
C PHE A 543 12.81 -25.73 1.86
N SER A 544 13.92 -24.97 1.85
CA SER A 544 15.07 -25.26 0.99
C SER A 544 15.87 -26.43 1.54
N SER A 545 16.03 -27.51 0.75
CA SER A 545 16.70 -28.73 1.24
C SER A 545 18.23 -28.60 1.35
N THR A 546 18.81 -27.54 0.80
CA THR A 546 20.24 -27.20 0.93
C THR A 546 20.50 -26.03 1.90
N GLY A 547 19.45 -25.37 2.39
CA GLY A 547 19.53 -24.08 3.09
C GLY A 547 19.83 -22.88 2.18
N GLU A 548 20.17 -23.09 0.91
CA GLU A 548 20.40 -22.00 -0.04
C GLU A 548 19.08 -21.29 -0.37
N ILE A 549 19.13 -20.00 -0.69
CA ILE A 549 17.92 -19.19 -0.88
C ILE A 549 17.22 -19.55 -2.21
N PHE A 550 16.02 -20.12 -2.12
CA PHE A 550 15.06 -20.17 -3.22
C PHE A 550 14.28 -18.86 -3.27
N TRP A 551 14.37 -18.10 -4.36
CA TRP A 551 13.65 -16.84 -4.52
C TRP A 551 12.35 -17.04 -5.29
N ILE A 552 11.21 -16.74 -4.67
CA ILE A 552 9.89 -17.08 -5.23
C ILE A 552 9.34 -15.94 -6.09
N ASP A 553 8.97 -16.26 -7.32
CA ASP A 553 8.30 -15.42 -8.32
C ASP A 553 6.79 -15.41 -8.10
N ALA A 554 6.19 -16.61 -8.13
CA ALA A 554 4.78 -16.86 -7.92
C ALA A 554 4.56 -18.21 -7.22
N ILE A 555 3.39 -18.39 -6.61
CA ILE A 555 2.93 -19.66 -6.03
C ILE A 555 1.55 -19.95 -6.61
N GLU A 556 1.38 -21.09 -7.27
CA GLU A 556 0.08 -21.58 -7.74
C GLU A 556 -0.30 -22.89 -7.01
N ALA A 557 -1.60 -23.09 -6.78
CA ALA A 557 -2.11 -24.40 -6.38
C ALA A 557 -3.42 -24.73 -7.11
N GLU A 558 -3.48 -25.90 -7.73
CA GLU A 558 -4.60 -26.38 -8.53
C GLU A 558 -5.31 -27.54 -7.80
N TRP A 559 -6.60 -27.38 -7.55
CA TRP A 559 -7.49 -28.42 -7.06
C TRP A 559 -7.92 -29.36 -8.18
N LEU A 560 -7.52 -30.64 -8.08
CA LEU A 560 -7.73 -31.65 -9.12
C LEU A 560 -8.95 -32.54 -8.83
N GLY A 561 -9.42 -32.56 -7.57
CA GLY A 561 -10.55 -33.38 -7.15
C GLY A 561 -10.17 -34.85 -6.96
N GLU A 562 -10.74 -35.73 -7.80
CA GLU A 562 -10.50 -37.18 -7.75
C GLU A 562 -9.11 -37.56 -8.31
N GLU A 563 -8.76 -38.85 -8.30
CA GLU A 563 -7.43 -39.34 -8.68
C GLU A 563 -7.15 -39.12 -10.19
N PRO A 564 -6.19 -38.26 -10.58
CA PRO A 564 -5.94 -37.95 -11.98
C PRO A 564 -5.43 -39.14 -12.80
N ASP A 565 -5.86 -39.23 -14.06
CA ASP A 565 -5.50 -40.32 -14.98
C ASP A 565 -3.98 -40.56 -15.12
N PHE A 566 -3.14 -39.54 -14.95
CA PHE A 566 -1.69 -39.72 -15.02
C PHE A 566 -1.14 -40.58 -13.87
N ILE A 567 -1.76 -40.58 -12.68
CA ILE A 567 -1.36 -41.43 -11.56
C ILE A 567 -1.64 -42.91 -11.89
N ASN A 568 -2.77 -43.20 -12.52
CA ASN A 568 -3.10 -44.53 -13.02
C ASN A 568 -2.05 -45.01 -14.05
N ASN A 569 -1.57 -44.12 -14.92
CA ASN A 569 -0.50 -44.41 -15.87
C ASN A 569 0.87 -44.63 -15.20
N LEU A 570 1.21 -43.87 -14.16
CA LEU A 570 2.42 -44.08 -13.36
C LEU A 570 2.40 -45.44 -12.65
N GLN A 571 1.27 -45.82 -12.03
CA GLN A 571 1.10 -47.14 -11.41
C GLN A 571 1.20 -48.28 -12.44
N GLY A 572 0.69 -48.08 -13.65
CA GLY A 572 0.82 -49.05 -14.75
C GLY A 572 2.22 -49.21 -15.36
N SER A 573 3.21 -48.42 -14.90
CA SER A 573 4.58 -48.42 -15.41
C SER A 573 5.63 -49.03 -14.46
N ARG A 574 5.20 -49.50 -13.26
CA ARG A 574 6.04 -50.11 -12.22
C ARG A 574 5.80 -51.62 -12.07
#